data_AF-A0A411NK79-F1
#
_entry.id   AF-A0A411NK79-F1
#
_cell.length_a   1.000
_cell.length_b   1.000
_cell.length_c   1.000
_cell.angle_alpha   90.00
_cell.angle_beta   90.00
_cell.angle_gamma   90.00
#
_symmetry.space_group_name_H-M   'P 1'
#
loop_
_entity.id
_entity.type
_entity.pdbx_description
1 polymer ?
#
loop_
_entity_poly.entity_id
_entity_poly.type
_entity_poly.pdbx_seq_one_letter_code
_entity_poly.pdbx_strand_id
1 'polypeptide(L)'
;SSDTDEDAAEAAAQVLSSVESEIGRTTDPVRMYMREMGTVELLTREGEIDIAKRIEDGINQVQCSVAEYPEAITYLLDQYDKVEAGESRLSDLITGFVDPNAEEDIAPTATHVGSELSEADRKDDEEEDEEDDDSSDDDNSIDPELAREKFSDLRKQYETTRAVIKSKGRSHAAAVAEIQNLSDVFKQFRLVPKQFDYLVGSMRTMMERVRTQERLIMKLCIELCKMPKKNFITLFTGNETNETWFKAALAMNKPWSEKLLEVQDDVTRSLQKLAQVEEETGLTIEQVKDINRRMSIGEAKARRAKKEMVEANLRLVISIAKKYTNRGLQFLDLIQEGNIGLMKAVDKFEYRRGYK
;
A
#
# COMPACT_ATOMS: atom_id res chain seq x y z
N SER A 1 -34.02 11.26 -7.25
CA SER A 1 -32.93 10.52 -6.55
C SER A 1 -32.60 11.08 -5.18
N SER A 2 -33.21 12.19 -4.73
CA SER A 2 -33.20 12.62 -3.30
C SER A 2 -33.99 11.65 -2.41
N ASP A 3 -35.10 11.11 -2.94
CA ASP A 3 -36.05 10.32 -2.16
C ASP A 3 -35.45 9.00 -1.63
N THR A 4 -34.50 8.39 -2.33
CA THR A 4 -33.91 7.11 -1.92
C THR A 4 -32.95 7.21 -0.73
N ASP A 5 -32.22 8.32 -0.61
CA ASP A 5 -31.34 8.58 0.55
C ASP A 5 -32.16 9.05 1.76
N GLU A 6 -33.20 9.85 1.52
CA GLU A 6 -34.11 10.33 2.56
C GLU A 6 -34.94 9.17 3.13
N ASP A 7 -35.46 8.28 2.28
CA ASP A 7 -36.14 7.04 2.68
C ASP A 7 -35.19 6.07 3.41
N ALA A 8 -33.93 5.96 2.98
CA ALA A 8 -32.94 5.11 3.65
C ALA A 8 -32.57 5.68 5.04
N ALA A 9 -32.42 7.00 5.15
CA ALA A 9 -32.14 7.69 6.40
C ALA A 9 -33.34 7.60 7.37
N GLU A 10 -34.56 7.78 6.88
CA GLU A 10 -35.79 7.69 7.68
C GLU A 10 -36.05 6.25 8.14
N ALA A 11 -35.90 5.26 7.25
CA ALA A 11 -36.02 3.84 7.61
C ALA A 11 -34.92 3.38 8.58
N ALA A 12 -33.71 3.94 8.50
CA ALA A 12 -32.64 3.67 9.46
C ALA A 12 -32.92 4.35 10.82
N ALA A 13 -33.40 5.60 10.82
CA ALA A 13 -33.75 6.35 12.02
C ALA A 13 -34.90 5.71 12.80
N GLN A 14 -35.92 5.20 12.11
CA GLN A 14 -37.04 4.50 12.72
C GLN A 14 -36.61 3.19 13.39
N VAL A 15 -35.66 2.47 12.77
CA VAL A 15 -35.06 1.26 13.36
C VAL A 15 -34.20 1.63 14.56
N LEU A 16 -33.32 2.64 14.46
CA LEU A 16 -32.48 3.09 15.58
C LEU A 16 -33.30 3.53 16.79
N SER A 17 -34.37 4.30 16.57
CA SER A 17 -35.30 4.74 17.61
C SER A 17 -36.01 3.57 18.31
N SER A 18 -36.41 2.55 17.55
CA SER A 18 -37.02 1.34 18.13
C SER A 18 -36.03 0.51 18.98
N VAL A 19 -34.73 0.63 18.69
CA VAL A 19 -33.65 -0.11 19.38
C VAL A 19 -33.11 0.65 20.60
N GLU A 20 -33.13 1.98 20.58
CA GLU A 20 -32.76 2.83 21.73
C GLU A 20 -33.74 2.75 22.90
N SER A 21 -34.97 2.29 22.68
CA SER A 21 -35.99 2.17 23.73
C SER A 21 -35.74 1.01 24.71
N GLU A 22 -34.81 0.10 24.40
CA GLU A 22 -34.44 -1.07 25.22
C GLU A 22 -32.96 -1.00 25.66
N ILE A 23 -32.63 0.02 26.47
CA ILE A 23 -31.30 0.22 27.06
C ILE A 23 -31.04 -0.83 28.14
N GLY A 24 -30.63 -2.03 27.73
CA GLY A 24 -30.22 -3.06 28.67
C GLY A 24 -29.92 -4.42 28.04
N ARG A 25 -28.69 -4.61 27.56
CA ARG A 25 -28.10 -5.94 27.23
C ARG A 25 -28.95 -6.84 26.33
N THR A 26 -29.21 -6.42 25.10
CA THR A 26 -29.54 -7.38 24.04
C THR A 26 -28.26 -8.12 23.61
N THR A 27 -28.31 -9.45 23.56
CA THR A 27 -27.26 -10.33 22.98
C THR A 27 -27.49 -10.61 21.50
N ASP A 28 -28.51 -10.01 20.89
CA ASP A 28 -28.82 -10.18 19.48
C ASP A 28 -27.72 -9.49 18.63
N PRO A 29 -26.96 -10.25 17.82
CA PRO A 29 -25.90 -9.69 16.99
C PRO A 29 -26.41 -8.63 16.00
N VAL A 30 -27.66 -8.74 15.52
CA VAL A 30 -28.25 -7.76 14.59
C VAL A 30 -28.41 -6.39 15.28
N ARG A 31 -28.94 -6.38 16.50
CA ARG A 31 -29.10 -5.13 17.27
C ARG A 31 -27.77 -4.54 17.71
N MET A 32 -26.78 -5.39 18.02
CA MET A 32 -25.42 -4.91 18.31
C MET A 32 -24.84 -4.18 17.10
N TYR A 33 -24.96 -4.78 15.91
CA TYR A 33 -24.50 -4.19 14.65
C TYR A 33 -25.22 -2.88 14.32
N MET A 34 -26.56 -2.84 14.42
CA MET A 34 -27.34 -1.63 14.16
C MET A 34 -26.96 -0.47 15.08
N ARG A 35 -26.70 -0.76 16.36
CA ARG A 35 -26.27 0.25 17.34
C ARG A 35 -24.88 0.79 16.99
N GLU A 36 -23.94 -0.08 16.64
CA GLU A 36 -22.58 0.32 16.29
C GLU A 36 -22.57 1.20 15.04
N MET A 37 -23.27 0.78 13.97
CA MET A 37 -23.43 1.59 12.76
C MET A 37 -24.18 2.90 13.02
N GLY A 38 -25.17 2.88 13.90
CA GLY A 38 -25.96 4.05 14.29
C GLY A 38 -25.14 5.21 14.84
N THR A 39 -23.95 4.94 15.37
CA THR A 39 -23.05 5.97 15.91
C THR A 39 -22.33 6.80 14.83
N VAL A 40 -22.26 6.30 13.60
CA VAL A 40 -21.56 6.95 12.48
C VAL A 40 -22.51 7.89 11.76
N GLU A 41 -22.14 9.16 11.59
CA GLU A 41 -22.95 10.16 10.89
C GLU A 41 -23.01 9.87 9.37
N LEU A 42 -24.08 10.33 8.72
CA LEU A 42 -24.22 10.24 7.26
C LEU A 42 -23.26 11.23 6.59
N LEU A 43 -22.66 10.81 5.48
CA LEU A 43 -21.74 11.65 4.74
C LEU A 43 -22.47 12.66 3.85
N THR A 44 -21.94 13.87 3.76
CA THR A 44 -22.36 14.85 2.74
C THR A 44 -21.57 14.62 1.46
N ARG A 45 -22.09 15.10 0.32
CA ARG A 45 -21.38 15.04 -0.98
C ARG A 45 -19.98 15.66 -0.92
N GLU A 46 -19.83 16.76 -0.18
CA GLU A 46 -18.52 17.40 0.02
C GLU A 46 -17.58 16.52 0.86
N GLY A 47 -18.11 15.85 1.88
CA GLY A 47 -17.37 14.86 2.65
C GLY A 47 -16.92 13.68 1.80
N GLU A 48 -17.74 13.22 0.84
CA GLU A 48 -17.41 12.06 -0.01
C GLU A 48 -16.20 12.39 -0.88
N ILE A 49 -16.18 13.61 -1.43
CA ILE A 49 -15.06 14.12 -2.21
C ILE A 49 -13.81 14.30 -1.35
N ASP A 50 -13.92 14.79 -0.11
CA ASP A 50 -12.76 14.94 0.79
C ASP A 50 -12.14 13.59 1.15
N ILE A 51 -12.97 12.58 1.45
CA ILE A 51 -12.50 11.22 1.70
C ILE A 51 -11.84 10.64 0.45
N ALA A 52 -12.44 10.79 -0.72
CA ALA A 52 -11.88 10.31 -1.98
C ALA A 52 -10.50 10.94 -2.28
N LYS A 53 -10.34 12.24 -2.06
CA LYS A 53 -9.03 12.93 -2.16
C LYS A 53 -8.02 12.40 -1.16
N ARG A 54 -8.43 12.10 0.08
CA ARG A 54 -7.54 11.49 1.09
C ARG A 54 -7.10 10.08 0.69
N ILE A 55 -7.95 9.31 0.02
CA ILE A 55 -7.61 8.01 -0.57
C ILE A 55 -6.57 8.20 -1.68
N GLU A 56 -6.84 9.08 -2.66
CA GLU A 56 -5.91 9.41 -3.75
C GLU A 56 -4.52 9.82 -3.21
N ASP A 57 -4.48 10.72 -2.23
CA ASP A 57 -3.23 11.14 -1.59
C ASP A 57 -2.45 9.98 -0.95
N GLY A 58 -3.17 9.08 -0.27
CA GLY A 58 -2.55 7.92 0.38
C GLY A 58 -1.96 6.95 -0.63
N ILE A 59 -2.68 6.71 -1.73
CA ILE A 59 -2.24 5.88 -2.85
C ILE A 59 -1.03 6.52 -3.55
N ASN A 60 -1.09 7.81 -3.85
CA ASN A 60 0.00 8.56 -4.50
C ASN A 60 1.28 8.52 -3.64
N GLN A 61 1.15 8.64 -2.32
CA GLN A 61 2.29 8.50 -1.41
C GLN A 61 2.93 7.11 -1.51
N VAL A 62 2.14 6.04 -1.63
CA VAL A 62 2.64 4.68 -1.83
C VAL A 62 3.32 4.54 -3.20
N GLN A 63 2.71 5.05 -4.27
CA GLN A 63 3.30 5.05 -5.61
C GLN A 63 4.64 5.79 -5.65
N CYS A 64 4.75 6.95 -5.02
CA CYS A 64 6.02 7.67 -4.87
C CYS A 64 7.08 6.81 -4.17
N SER A 65 6.71 6.12 -3.08
CA SER A 65 7.63 5.23 -2.38
C SER A 65 8.10 4.06 -3.23
N VAL A 66 7.22 3.47 -4.05
CA VAL A 66 7.58 2.39 -4.98
C VAL A 66 8.52 2.92 -6.08
N ALA A 67 8.23 4.10 -6.62
CA ALA A 67 9.02 4.71 -7.70
C ALA A 67 10.47 5.03 -7.27
N GLU A 68 10.69 5.34 -5.98
CA GLU A 68 12.02 5.60 -5.43
C GLU A 68 12.83 4.32 -5.17
N TYR A 69 12.19 3.15 -5.20
CA TYR A 69 12.82 1.85 -4.92
C TYR A 69 13.44 1.27 -6.20
N PRO A 70 14.78 1.17 -6.31
CA PRO A 70 15.44 0.78 -7.55
C PRO A 70 15.02 -0.60 -8.07
N GLU A 71 14.81 -1.54 -7.16
CA GLU A 71 14.40 -2.91 -7.48
C GLU A 71 12.98 -2.99 -8.07
N ALA A 72 12.13 -1.99 -7.82
CA ALA A 72 10.82 -1.92 -8.47
C ALA A 72 10.95 -1.57 -9.96
N ILE A 73 11.91 -0.70 -10.29
CA ILE A 73 12.17 -0.29 -11.68
C ILE A 73 12.83 -1.43 -12.46
N THR A 74 13.83 -2.10 -11.88
CA THR A 74 14.47 -3.27 -12.51
C THR A 74 13.46 -4.39 -12.74
N TYR A 75 12.62 -4.69 -11.74
CA TYR A 75 11.55 -5.66 -11.89
C TYR A 75 10.64 -5.33 -13.07
N LEU A 76 10.16 -4.09 -13.16
CA LEU A 76 9.27 -3.66 -14.25
C LEU A 76 9.95 -3.79 -15.62
N LEU A 77 11.22 -3.41 -15.74
CA LEU A 77 12.00 -3.58 -16.96
C LEU A 77 12.20 -5.06 -17.33
N ASP A 78 12.48 -5.92 -16.34
CA ASP A 78 12.67 -7.35 -16.56
C ASP A 78 11.37 -8.04 -16.97
N GLN A 79 10.22 -7.63 -16.41
CA GLN A 79 8.91 -8.12 -16.87
C GLN A 79 8.60 -7.66 -18.29
N TYR A 80 8.96 -6.43 -18.65
CA TYR A 80 8.79 -5.96 -20.02
C TYR A 80 9.68 -6.73 -21.01
N ASP A 81 10.91 -7.09 -20.62
CA ASP A 81 11.79 -7.92 -21.45
C ASP A 81 11.20 -9.32 -21.70
N LYS A 82 10.44 -9.88 -20.74
CA LYS A 82 9.67 -11.11 -20.94
C LYS A 82 8.49 -10.94 -21.89
N VAL A 83 7.83 -9.79 -21.86
CA VAL A 83 6.77 -9.44 -22.82
C VAL A 83 7.35 -9.37 -24.24
N GLU A 84 8.49 -8.70 -24.43
CA GLU A 84 9.21 -8.64 -25.71
C GLU A 84 9.68 -10.02 -26.18
N ALA A 85 10.05 -10.92 -25.25
CA ALA A 85 10.39 -12.31 -25.55
C ALA A 85 9.18 -13.21 -25.88
N GLY A 86 7.95 -12.71 -25.70
CA GLY A 86 6.71 -13.47 -25.92
C GLY A 86 6.37 -14.46 -24.80
N GLU A 87 6.98 -14.32 -23.62
CA GLU A 87 6.71 -15.15 -22.44
C GLU A 87 5.49 -14.68 -21.63
N SER A 88 5.05 -13.43 -21.81
CA SER A 88 3.93 -12.81 -21.10
C SER A 88 3.24 -11.77 -21.98
N ARG A 89 2.00 -11.37 -21.64
CA ARG A 89 1.27 -10.34 -22.40
C ARG A 89 1.49 -8.97 -21.78
N LEU A 90 1.42 -7.92 -22.60
CA LEU A 90 1.52 -6.54 -22.12
C LEU A 90 0.39 -6.19 -21.13
N SER A 91 -0.81 -6.75 -21.35
CA SER A 91 -1.98 -6.64 -20.49
C SER A 91 -1.77 -7.21 -19.09
N ASP A 92 -0.82 -8.14 -18.91
CA ASP A 92 -0.52 -8.75 -17.60
C ASP A 92 0.40 -7.84 -16.76
N LEU A 93 1.03 -6.86 -17.41
CA LEU A 93 2.00 -5.95 -16.81
C LEU A 93 1.42 -4.56 -16.55
N ILE A 94 0.78 -3.96 -17.56
CA ILE A 94 0.19 -2.64 -17.50
C ILE A 94 -1.23 -2.66 -18.09
N THR A 95 -2.07 -1.76 -17.58
CA THR A 95 -3.41 -1.47 -18.12
C THR A 95 -3.40 -0.22 -19.02
N GLY A 96 -2.34 0.58 -18.99
CA GLY A 96 -2.20 1.75 -19.86
C GLY A 96 -1.14 2.74 -19.39
N PHE A 97 -1.19 3.95 -19.92
CA PHE A 97 -0.31 5.06 -19.55
C PHE A 97 -1.12 6.29 -19.17
N VAL A 98 -0.66 7.03 -18.16
CA VAL A 98 -1.20 8.34 -17.82
C VAL A 98 -0.58 9.37 -18.76
N ASP A 99 -1.39 10.10 -19.51
CA ASP A 99 -0.93 11.28 -20.24
C ASP A 99 -0.75 12.44 -19.24
N PRO A 100 0.47 12.96 -19.04
CA PRO A 100 0.71 14.11 -18.15
C PRO A 100 -0.08 15.38 -18.55
N ASN A 101 -0.56 15.47 -19.79
CA ASN A 101 -1.34 16.59 -20.31
C ASN A 101 -2.87 16.40 -20.21
N ALA A 102 -3.36 15.21 -19.83
CA ALA A 102 -4.78 14.96 -19.66
C ALA A 102 -5.22 15.27 -18.22
N GLU A 103 -6.08 16.27 -18.03
CA GLU A 103 -6.60 16.65 -16.70
C GLU A 103 -7.55 15.59 -16.08
N GLU A 104 -8.01 14.63 -16.88
CA GLU A 104 -9.14 13.75 -16.54
C GLU A 104 -8.76 12.31 -16.13
N ASP A 105 -7.53 11.84 -16.36
CA ASP A 105 -7.27 10.39 -16.43
C ASP A 105 -6.18 9.87 -15.49
N ILE A 106 -6.34 10.15 -14.20
CA ILE A 106 -5.49 9.60 -13.13
C ILE A 106 -6.34 8.66 -12.27
N ALA A 107 -6.92 7.64 -12.89
CA ALA A 107 -7.43 6.51 -12.13
C ALA A 107 -6.26 5.90 -11.34
N PRO A 108 -6.36 5.73 -10.01
CA PRO A 108 -5.26 5.24 -9.20
C PRO A 108 -4.91 3.81 -9.61
N THR A 109 -3.70 3.63 -10.13
CA THR A 109 -3.07 2.35 -10.50
C THR A 109 -3.08 1.30 -9.38
N ALA A 110 -3.30 1.72 -8.13
CA ALA A 110 -3.18 0.90 -6.95
C ALA A 110 -4.47 0.90 -6.12
N THR A 111 -5.58 0.53 -6.76
CA THR A 111 -6.92 0.39 -6.16
C THR A 111 -6.91 -0.46 -4.89
N HIS A 112 -6.02 -1.44 -4.79
CA HIS A 112 -5.90 -2.34 -3.64
C HIS A 112 -5.14 -1.77 -2.42
N VAL A 113 -4.47 -0.63 -2.55
CA VAL A 113 -3.69 -0.06 -1.45
C VAL A 113 -4.61 0.31 -0.29
N GLY A 114 -4.32 -0.27 0.88
CA GLY A 114 -5.13 -0.06 2.07
C GLY A 114 -6.53 -0.68 2.02
N SER A 115 -6.81 -1.58 1.07
CA SER A 115 -8.05 -2.36 1.06
C SER A 115 -8.07 -3.37 2.21
N GLU A 116 -9.21 -3.49 2.89
CA GLU A 116 -9.43 -4.47 3.97
C GLU A 116 -9.92 -5.83 3.44
N LEU A 117 -10.14 -5.95 2.13
CA LEU A 117 -10.53 -7.21 1.48
C LEU A 117 -9.41 -8.25 1.58
N SER A 118 -9.79 -9.50 1.83
CA SER A 118 -8.85 -10.63 1.79
C SER A 118 -8.40 -10.91 0.36
N GLU A 119 -7.30 -11.65 0.19
CA GLU A 119 -6.86 -12.06 -1.16
C GLU A 119 -7.89 -12.93 -1.89
N ALA A 120 -8.78 -13.64 -1.16
CA ALA A 120 -9.86 -14.41 -1.77
C ALA A 120 -10.96 -13.47 -2.29
N ASP A 121 -11.42 -12.53 -1.46
CA ASP A 121 -12.48 -11.59 -1.83
C ASP A 121 -12.08 -10.65 -2.98
N ARG A 122 -10.76 -10.39 -3.15
CA ARG A 122 -10.21 -9.64 -4.29
C ARG A 122 -10.19 -10.45 -5.59
N LYS A 123 -9.94 -11.76 -5.51
CA LYS A 123 -9.90 -12.63 -6.70
C LYS A 123 -11.29 -12.89 -7.26
N ASP A 124 -12.29 -13.03 -6.40
CA ASP A 124 -13.68 -13.19 -6.83
C ASP A 124 -14.16 -11.98 -7.66
N ASP A 125 -13.63 -10.77 -7.40
CA ASP A 125 -13.94 -9.57 -8.21
C ASP A 125 -13.27 -9.59 -9.59
N GLU A 126 -12.07 -10.18 -9.70
CA GLU A 126 -11.35 -10.29 -10.98
C GLU A 126 -11.95 -11.37 -11.90
N GLU A 127 -12.62 -12.39 -11.33
CA GLU A 127 -13.34 -13.42 -12.09
C GLU A 127 -14.76 -12.97 -12.49
N GLU A 128 -15.44 -12.14 -11.68
CA GLU A 128 -16.76 -11.56 -12.04
C GLU A 128 -16.66 -10.46 -13.12
N ASP A 129 -15.54 -9.72 -13.18
CA ASP A 129 -15.26 -8.76 -14.26
C ASP A 129 -15.07 -9.46 -15.64
N GLU A 130 -14.99 -10.80 -15.72
CA GLU A 130 -15.00 -11.55 -17.00
C GLU A 130 -16.42 -11.83 -17.54
N GLU A 131 -17.49 -11.68 -16.75
CA GLU A 131 -18.87 -12.05 -17.16
C GLU A 131 -19.82 -10.86 -17.44
N ASP A 132 -19.50 -9.63 -17.04
CA ASP A 132 -20.30 -8.42 -17.38
C ASP A 132 -19.81 -7.78 -18.70
N ASP A 133 -20.10 -8.47 -19.80
CA ASP A 133 -20.01 -7.99 -21.20
C ASP A 133 -21.13 -6.97 -21.49
N ASP A 134 -21.16 -5.85 -20.75
CA ASP A 134 -21.99 -4.70 -21.08
C ASP A 134 -21.16 -3.68 -21.88
N SER A 135 -20.85 -4.08 -23.12
CA SER A 135 -20.68 -3.26 -24.33
C SER A 135 -20.43 -1.74 -24.20
N SER A 136 -19.41 -1.33 -23.44
CA SER A 136 -18.59 -0.20 -23.85
C SER A 136 -17.35 -0.77 -24.52
N ASP A 137 -17.31 -0.68 -25.85
CA ASP A 137 -16.07 -0.64 -26.62
C ASP A 137 -15.13 0.41 -25.98
N ASP A 138 -14.34 0.03 -24.99
CA ASP A 138 -13.10 0.71 -24.69
C ASP A 138 -11.99 -0.16 -25.26
N ASP A 139 -11.54 0.28 -26.42
CA ASP A 139 -10.40 -0.20 -27.17
C ASP A 139 -9.11 0.01 -26.33
N ASN A 140 -9.02 -0.68 -25.18
CA ASN A 140 -7.80 -0.77 -24.35
C ASN A 140 -6.78 -1.72 -25.00
N SER A 141 -6.69 -1.70 -26.33
CA SER A 141 -5.51 -2.19 -27.02
C SER A 141 -4.38 -1.21 -26.74
N ILE A 142 -3.65 -1.45 -25.65
CA ILE A 142 -2.44 -0.70 -25.33
C ILE A 142 -1.55 -0.73 -26.58
N ASP A 143 -1.34 0.42 -27.21
CA ASP A 143 -0.54 0.51 -28.43
C ASP A 143 0.87 -0.04 -28.14
N PRO A 144 1.25 -1.18 -28.74
CA PRO A 144 2.54 -1.81 -28.47
C PRO A 144 3.71 -0.91 -28.88
N GLU A 145 3.53 -0.05 -29.89
CA GLU A 145 4.58 0.88 -30.31
C GLU A 145 4.81 1.98 -29.29
N LEU A 146 3.72 2.58 -28.78
CA LEU A 146 3.77 3.56 -27.69
C LEU A 146 4.34 2.94 -26.41
N ALA A 147 3.92 1.73 -26.07
CA ALA A 147 4.44 1.03 -24.90
C ALA A 147 5.96 0.84 -25.01
N ARG A 148 6.45 0.37 -26.16
CA ARG A 148 7.89 0.21 -26.41
C ARG A 148 8.66 1.52 -26.31
N GLU A 149 8.09 2.62 -26.81
CA GLU A 149 8.69 3.96 -26.65
C GLU A 149 8.80 4.35 -25.17
N LYS A 150 7.70 4.23 -24.41
CA LYS A 150 7.67 4.56 -22.98
C LYS A 150 8.62 3.70 -22.15
N PHE A 151 8.67 2.39 -22.39
CA PHE A 151 9.62 1.50 -21.72
C PHE A 151 11.07 1.79 -22.12
N SER A 152 11.33 2.18 -23.37
CA SER A 152 12.65 2.66 -23.81
C SER A 152 13.08 3.91 -23.04
N ASP A 153 12.17 4.86 -22.84
CA ASP A 153 12.45 6.09 -22.10
C ASP A 153 12.66 5.82 -20.61
N LEU A 154 11.87 4.94 -20.01
CA LEU A 154 12.09 4.46 -18.64
C LEU A 154 13.48 3.83 -18.50
N ARG A 155 13.89 2.99 -19.44
CA ARG A 155 15.21 2.34 -19.45
C ARG A 155 16.35 3.36 -19.57
N LYS A 156 16.26 4.31 -20.51
CA LYS A 156 17.27 5.38 -20.68
C LYS A 156 17.39 6.24 -19.42
N GLN A 157 16.26 6.63 -18.83
CA GLN A 157 16.25 7.43 -17.61
C GLN A 157 16.85 6.63 -16.45
N TYR A 158 16.51 5.35 -16.30
CA TYR A 158 17.08 4.47 -15.28
C TYR A 158 18.61 4.36 -15.40
N GLU A 159 19.13 4.15 -16.62
CA GLU A 159 20.58 4.08 -16.87
C GLU A 159 21.30 5.40 -16.55
N THR A 160 20.69 6.52 -16.92
CA THR A 160 21.20 7.87 -16.62
C THR A 160 21.26 8.10 -15.12
N THR A 161 20.16 7.85 -14.41
CA THR A 161 20.08 7.96 -12.94
C THR A 161 21.11 7.04 -12.27
N ARG A 162 21.25 5.79 -12.72
CA ARG A 162 22.23 4.83 -12.19
C ARG A 162 23.67 5.29 -12.40
N ALA A 163 24.01 5.87 -13.56
CA ALA A 163 25.35 6.39 -13.82
C ALA A 163 25.70 7.61 -12.94
N VAL A 164 24.72 8.49 -12.71
CA VAL A 164 24.89 9.63 -11.80
C VAL A 164 25.06 9.18 -10.35
N ILE A 165 24.26 8.21 -9.90
CA ILE A 165 24.41 7.62 -8.56
C ILE A 165 25.79 6.98 -8.38
N LYS A 166 26.27 6.23 -9.38
CA LYS A 166 27.59 5.59 -9.32
C LYS A 166 28.75 6.60 -9.26
N SER A 167 28.61 7.75 -9.91
CA SER A 167 29.67 8.77 -10.01
C SER A 167 29.68 9.76 -8.84
N LYS A 168 28.51 10.21 -8.37
CA LYS A 168 28.38 11.29 -7.38
C LYS A 168 27.81 10.84 -6.03
N GLY A 169 27.30 9.61 -5.95
CA GLY A 169 26.56 9.10 -4.80
C GLY A 169 25.08 9.46 -4.84
N ARG A 170 24.25 8.62 -4.22
CA ARG A 170 22.77 8.73 -4.26
C ARG A 170 22.23 9.99 -3.56
N SER A 171 22.91 10.47 -2.52
CA SER A 171 22.51 11.64 -1.75
C SER A 171 22.91 12.98 -2.36
N HIS A 172 23.65 12.97 -3.48
CA HIS A 172 24.06 14.20 -4.15
C HIS A 172 22.86 14.86 -4.85
N ALA A 173 22.76 16.19 -4.81
CA ALA A 173 21.61 16.94 -5.36
C ALA A 173 21.27 16.59 -6.82
N ALA A 174 22.29 16.38 -7.66
CA ALA A 174 22.09 15.90 -9.04
C ALA A 174 21.46 14.50 -9.12
N ALA A 175 21.87 13.56 -8.26
CA ALA A 175 21.27 12.22 -8.23
C ALA A 175 19.83 12.28 -7.73
N VAL A 176 19.54 13.12 -6.73
CA VAL A 176 18.18 13.34 -6.23
C VAL A 176 17.26 13.87 -7.33
N ALA A 177 17.72 14.83 -8.14
CA ALA A 177 16.96 15.33 -9.29
C ALA A 177 16.66 14.24 -10.33
N GLU A 178 17.66 13.41 -10.67
CA GLU A 178 17.46 12.31 -11.62
C GLU A 178 16.59 11.16 -11.06
N ILE A 179 16.61 10.92 -9.74
CA ILE A 179 15.70 9.99 -9.06
C ILE A 179 14.26 10.52 -9.10
N GLN A 180 14.08 11.84 -8.96
CA GLN A 180 12.78 12.47 -9.10
C GLN A 180 12.25 12.32 -10.53
N ASN A 181 13.08 12.63 -11.54
CA ASN A 181 12.72 12.44 -12.95
C ASN A 181 12.36 10.98 -13.26
N LEU A 182 13.16 10.03 -12.76
CA LEU A 182 12.88 8.59 -12.89
C LEU A 182 11.54 8.22 -12.25
N SER A 183 11.27 8.75 -11.05
CA SER A 183 10.01 8.53 -10.36
C SER A 183 8.82 9.09 -11.15
N ASP A 184 8.97 10.25 -11.77
CA ASP A 184 7.91 10.89 -12.54
C ASP A 184 7.65 10.18 -13.88
N VAL A 185 8.67 9.59 -14.49
CA VAL A 185 8.49 8.68 -15.64
C VAL A 185 7.78 7.40 -15.19
N PHE A 186 8.19 6.78 -14.07
CA PHE A 186 7.56 5.57 -13.55
C PHE A 186 6.08 5.76 -13.20
N LYS A 187 5.69 6.93 -12.67
CA LYS A 187 4.29 7.26 -12.36
C LYS A 187 3.38 7.36 -13.58
N GLN A 188 3.94 7.51 -14.78
CA GLN A 188 3.14 7.48 -16.02
C GLN A 188 2.62 6.08 -16.34
N PHE A 189 3.16 5.03 -15.73
CA PHE A 189 2.75 3.66 -15.99
C PHE A 189 1.55 3.30 -15.11
N ARG A 190 0.45 2.86 -15.74
CA ARG A 190 -0.65 2.21 -15.03
C ARG A 190 -0.37 0.71 -14.97
N LEU A 191 0.35 0.26 -13.95
CA LEU A 191 0.57 -1.15 -13.63
C LEU A 191 -0.76 -1.86 -13.31
N VAL A 192 -0.82 -3.15 -13.64
CA VAL A 192 -1.89 -4.03 -13.17
C VAL A 192 -1.81 -4.14 -11.63
N PRO A 193 -2.95 -4.13 -10.90
CA PRO A 193 -2.96 -4.18 -9.43
C PRO A 193 -2.11 -5.32 -8.84
N LYS A 194 -2.15 -6.51 -9.44
CA LYS A 194 -1.32 -7.67 -9.06
C LYS A 194 0.18 -7.37 -9.06
N GLN A 195 0.66 -6.64 -10.08
CA GLN A 195 2.06 -6.26 -10.21
C GLN A 195 2.45 -5.24 -9.15
N PHE A 196 1.56 -4.28 -8.89
CA PHE A 196 1.78 -3.28 -7.85
C PHE A 196 1.80 -3.89 -6.44
N ASP A 197 0.87 -4.79 -6.14
CA ASP A 197 0.80 -5.53 -4.89
C ASP A 197 2.05 -6.40 -4.67
N TYR A 198 2.57 -7.03 -5.74
CA TYR A 198 3.83 -7.76 -5.70
C TYR A 198 5.02 -6.85 -5.31
N LEU A 199 5.12 -5.66 -5.91
CA LEU A 199 6.17 -4.70 -5.60
C LEU A 199 6.12 -4.25 -4.13
N VAL A 200 4.93 -3.88 -3.64
CA VAL A 200 4.71 -3.50 -2.24
C VAL A 200 5.04 -4.67 -1.29
N GLY A 201 4.64 -5.89 -1.65
CA GLY A 201 4.97 -7.12 -0.92
C GLY A 201 6.48 -7.35 -0.81
N SER A 202 7.19 -7.25 -1.94
CA SER A 202 8.65 -7.38 -2.00
C SER A 202 9.36 -6.36 -1.09
N MET A 203 8.93 -5.09 -1.13
CA MET A 203 9.45 -4.05 -0.23
C MET A 203 9.20 -4.35 1.25
N ARG A 204 8.06 -4.95 1.60
CA ARG A 204 7.73 -5.35 2.98
C ARG A 204 8.62 -6.50 3.43
N THR A 205 8.77 -7.55 2.62
CA THR A 205 9.67 -8.67 2.90
C THR A 205 11.12 -8.22 3.07
N MET A 206 11.58 -7.28 2.23
CA MET A 206 12.92 -6.70 2.38
C MET A 206 13.09 -6.00 3.73
N MET A 207 12.11 -5.18 4.14
CA MET A 207 12.15 -4.54 5.46
C MET A 207 12.05 -5.51 6.63
N GLU A 208 11.35 -6.63 6.48
CA GLU A 208 11.31 -7.69 7.50
C GLU A 208 12.66 -8.36 7.67
N ARG A 209 13.41 -8.59 6.57
CA ARG A 209 14.81 -9.06 6.64
C ARG A 209 15.67 -8.09 7.44
N VAL A 210 15.58 -6.79 7.16
CA VAL A 210 16.29 -5.71 7.89
C VAL A 210 15.94 -5.74 9.38
N ARG A 211 14.65 -5.64 9.72
CA ARG A 211 14.19 -5.62 11.12
C ARG A 211 14.58 -6.89 11.87
N THR A 212 14.64 -8.03 11.19
CA THR A 212 15.07 -9.30 11.80
C THR A 212 16.53 -9.23 12.21
N GLN A 213 17.42 -8.69 11.36
CA GLN A 213 18.82 -8.51 11.72
C GLN A 213 18.99 -7.47 12.83
N GLU A 214 18.31 -6.32 12.74
CA GLU A 214 18.36 -5.29 13.80
C GLU A 214 17.92 -5.84 15.17
N ARG A 215 16.82 -6.60 15.20
CA ARG A 215 16.33 -7.24 16.43
C ARG A 215 17.30 -8.27 16.95
N LEU A 216 17.96 -9.05 16.08
CA LEU A 216 18.96 -10.02 16.48
C LEU A 216 20.17 -9.32 17.11
N ILE A 217 20.73 -8.31 16.45
CA ILE A 217 21.85 -7.49 16.97
C ILE A 217 21.46 -6.86 18.30
N MET A 218 20.26 -6.26 18.38
CA MET A 218 19.76 -5.64 19.60
C MET A 218 19.64 -6.65 20.76
N LYS A 219 19.12 -7.86 20.50
CA LYS A 219 19.01 -8.92 21.52
C LYS A 219 20.39 -9.39 22.00
N LEU A 220 21.33 -9.62 21.08
CA LEU A 220 22.70 -10.01 21.43
C LEU A 220 23.37 -8.95 22.31
N CYS A 221 23.32 -7.68 21.93
CA CYS A 221 23.98 -6.61 22.68
C CYS A 221 23.27 -6.27 24.02
N ILE A 222 21.93 -6.11 24.00
CA ILE A 222 21.18 -5.61 25.17
C ILE A 222 20.82 -6.75 26.13
N GLU A 223 20.29 -7.86 25.63
CA GLU A 223 19.78 -8.93 26.49
C GLU A 223 20.90 -9.85 26.97
N LEU A 224 21.82 -10.25 26.08
CA LEU A 224 22.92 -11.17 26.41
C LEU A 224 24.09 -10.43 27.06
N CYS A 225 24.64 -9.40 26.40
CA CYS A 225 25.82 -8.67 26.91
C CYS A 225 25.47 -7.61 27.98
N LYS A 226 24.17 -7.36 28.25
CA LYS A 226 23.68 -6.36 29.21
C LYS A 226 24.13 -4.92 28.89
N MET A 227 24.30 -4.60 27.61
CA MET A 227 24.57 -3.23 27.15
C MET A 227 23.34 -2.33 27.37
N PRO A 228 23.49 -1.11 27.92
CA PRO A 228 22.39 -0.16 28.02
C PRO A 228 21.85 0.25 26.63
N LYS A 229 20.53 0.20 26.46
CA LYS A 229 19.84 0.56 25.20
C LYS A 229 20.23 1.94 24.66
N LYS A 230 20.42 2.93 25.54
CA LYS A 230 20.83 4.29 25.16
C LYS A 230 22.16 4.29 24.42
N ASN A 231 23.15 3.59 24.96
CA ASN A 231 24.49 3.49 24.35
C ASN A 231 24.44 2.75 23.01
N PHE A 232 23.62 1.70 22.93
CA PHE A 232 23.43 0.95 21.69
C PHE A 232 22.89 1.85 20.57
N ILE A 233 21.77 2.54 20.81
CA ILE A 233 21.14 3.42 19.81
C ILE A 233 22.10 4.53 19.37
N THR A 234 22.82 5.16 20.30
CA THR A 234 23.76 6.25 19.96
C THR A 234 24.90 5.81 19.04
N LEU A 235 25.35 4.57 19.15
CA LEU A 235 26.43 4.04 18.31
C LEU A 235 25.91 3.40 17.02
N PHE A 236 24.75 2.74 17.09
CA PHE A 236 24.18 1.96 16.00
C PHE A 236 23.53 2.84 14.93
N THR A 237 22.74 3.86 15.33
CA THR A 237 22.03 4.73 14.38
C THR A 237 23.02 5.49 13.49
N GLY A 238 22.84 5.37 12.17
CA GLY A 238 23.71 6.01 11.16
C GLY A 238 24.98 5.23 10.79
N ASN A 239 25.30 4.14 11.50
CA ASN A 239 26.41 3.23 11.16
C ASN A 239 25.92 1.76 11.07
N GLU A 240 24.65 1.54 10.77
CA GLU A 240 23.94 0.26 10.94
C GLU A 240 24.58 -0.93 10.17
N THR A 241 25.43 -0.66 9.18
CA THR A 241 26.11 -1.69 8.36
C THR A 241 27.61 -1.81 8.57
N ASN A 242 28.25 -0.86 9.25
CA ASN A 242 29.71 -0.87 9.45
C ASN A 242 30.08 -1.46 10.82
N GLU A 243 31.24 -2.10 10.92
CA GLU A 243 31.82 -2.55 12.19
C GLU A 243 32.39 -1.40 13.04
N THR A 244 32.39 -0.15 12.55
CA THR A 244 32.93 1.01 13.27
C THR A 244 32.27 1.21 14.63
N TRP A 245 30.94 1.11 14.69
CA TRP A 245 30.22 1.23 15.95
C TRP A 245 30.56 0.09 16.92
N PHE A 246 30.77 -1.11 16.39
CA PHE A 246 31.11 -2.29 17.18
C PHE A 246 32.53 -2.18 17.76
N LYS A 247 33.51 -1.77 16.94
CA LYS A 247 34.89 -1.50 17.38
C LYS A 247 34.95 -0.36 18.40
N ALA A 248 34.18 0.71 18.17
CA ALA A 248 34.06 1.80 19.14
C ALA A 248 33.44 1.33 20.47
N ALA A 249 32.42 0.47 20.42
CA ALA A 249 31.77 -0.10 21.60
C ALA A 249 32.73 -0.97 22.44
N LEU A 250 33.62 -1.72 21.79
CA LEU A 250 34.69 -2.47 22.45
C LEU A 250 35.71 -1.52 23.12
N ALA A 251 36.10 -0.44 22.45
CA ALA A 251 37.08 0.53 22.96
C ALA A 251 36.58 1.35 24.17
N MET A 252 35.29 1.31 24.52
CA MET A 252 34.75 2.00 25.69
C MET A 252 35.16 1.38 27.04
N ASN A 253 35.78 0.19 27.04
CA ASN A 253 36.24 -0.52 28.23
C ASN A 253 35.18 -0.60 29.34
N LYS A 254 33.94 -0.89 28.96
CA LYS A 254 32.82 -1.08 29.89
C LYS A 254 32.68 -2.56 30.25
N PRO A 255 32.02 -2.91 31.38
CA PRO A 255 31.80 -4.32 31.76
C PRO A 255 31.01 -5.13 30.72
N TRP A 256 30.22 -4.47 29.87
CA TRP A 256 29.53 -5.11 28.75
C TRP A 256 30.41 -5.18 27.48
N SER A 257 31.50 -4.43 27.38
CA SER A 257 32.41 -4.44 26.22
C SER A 257 33.16 -5.77 26.11
N GLU A 258 33.60 -6.38 27.22
CA GLU A 258 34.25 -7.70 27.19
C GLU A 258 33.29 -8.79 26.70
N LYS A 259 32.03 -8.74 27.14
CA LYS A 259 30.99 -9.69 26.71
C LYS A 259 30.58 -9.54 25.26
N LEU A 260 30.82 -8.37 24.64
CA LEU A 260 30.56 -8.18 23.21
C LEU A 260 31.48 -9.03 22.34
N LEU A 261 32.69 -9.39 22.83
CA LEU A 261 33.61 -10.26 22.10
C LEU A 261 33.03 -11.67 21.89
N GLU A 262 32.25 -12.18 22.85
CA GLU A 262 31.62 -13.50 22.76
C GLU A 262 30.55 -13.57 21.65
N VAL A 263 29.89 -12.45 21.35
CA VAL A 263 28.83 -12.35 20.32
C VAL A 263 29.33 -11.73 19.02
N GLN A 264 30.63 -11.47 18.90
CA GLN A 264 31.20 -10.75 17.77
C GLN A 264 30.89 -11.43 16.43
N ASP A 265 31.04 -12.75 16.36
CA ASP A 265 30.82 -13.51 15.12
C ASP A 265 29.35 -13.45 14.66
N ASP A 266 28.41 -13.51 15.61
CA ASP A 266 26.97 -13.44 15.32
C ASP A 266 26.54 -12.04 14.90
N VAL A 267 27.09 -11.00 15.55
CA VAL A 267 26.87 -9.60 15.15
C VAL A 267 27.46 -9.34 13.77
N THR A 268 28.69 -9.80 13.52
CA THR A 268 29.35 -9.64 12.21
C THR A 268 28.56 -10.32 11.09
N ARG A 269 28.04 -11.54 11.34
CA ARG A 269 27.16 -12.23 10.39
C ARG A 269 25.86 -11.48 10.13
N SER A 270 25.30 -10.85 11.15
CA SER A 270 24.08 -10.03 11.02
C SER A 270 24.35 -8.75 10.23
N LEU A 271 25.51 -8.10 10.45
CA LEU A 271 25.96 -6.94 9.69
C LEU A 271 26.22 -7.29 8.21
N GLN A 272 26.81 -8.46 7.92
CA GLN A 272 26.99 -8.93 6.54
C GLN A 272 25.65 -9.11 5.81
N LYS A 273 24.63 -9.63 6.49
CA LYS A 273 23.28 -9.73 5.92
C LYS A 273 22.63 -8.36 5.69
N LEU A 274 22.89 -7.38 6.55
CA LEU A 274 22.44 -6.00 6.32
C LEU A 274 23.17 -5.37 5.13
N ALA A 275 24.50 -5.54 5.03
CA ALA A 275 25.28 -5.08 3.88
C ALA A 275 24.82 -5.74 2.57
N GLN A 276 24.44 -7.02 2.59
CA GLN A 276 23.85 -7.71 1.45
C GLN A 276 22.53 -7.06 1.01
N VAL A 277 21.67 -6.64 1.96
CA VAL A 277 20.46 -5.88 1.63
C VAL A 277 20.80 -4.54 0.97
N GLU A 278 21.84 -3.85 1.42
CA GLU A 278 22.28 -2.59 0.79
C GLU A 278 22.77 -2.81 -0.65
N GLU A 279 23.46 -3.93 -0.91
CA GLU A 279 23.93 -4.31 -2.24
C GLU A 279 22.78 -4.71 -3.18
N GLU A 280 21.86 -5.55 -2.72
CA GLU A 280 20.67 -5.98 -3.47
C GLU A 280 19.82 -4.75 -3.85
N THR A 281 19.48 -3.92 -2.87
CA THR A 281 18.57 -2.78 -3.11
C THR A 281 19.23 -1.57 -3.74
N GLY A 282 20.56 -1.45 -3.66
CA GLY A 282 21.30 -0.24 -4.00
C GLY A 282 20.99 0.97 -3.10
N LEU A 283 20.49 0.72 -1.89
CA LEU A 283 20.06 1.70 -0.90
C LEU A 283 20.75 1.46 0.43
N THR A 284 20.98 2.52 1.23
CA THR A 284 21.39 2.31 2.62
C THR A 284 20.22 1.78 3.45
N ILE A 285 20.51 1.09 4.55
CA ILE A 285 19.45 0.59 5.46
C ILE A 285 18.52 1.72 5.94
N GLU A 286 19.09 2.90 6.21
CA GLU A 286 18.33 4.11 6.57
C GLU A 286 17.35 4.52 5.46
N GLN A 287 17.80 4.53 4.21
CA GLN A 287 16.95 4.85 3.05
C GLN A 287 15.85 3.81 2.85
N VAL A 288 16.16 2.51 2.97
CA VAL A 288 15.16 1.44 2.88
C VAL A 288 14.08 1.62 3.96
N LYS A 289 14.49 1.94 5.20
CA LYS A 289 13.58 2.23 6.31
C LYS A 289 12.70 3.44 6.04
N ASP A 290 13.27 4.53 5.54
CA ASP A 290 12.54 5.77 5.27
C ASP A 290 11.53 5.64 4.13
N ILE A 291 11.91 4.96 3.04
CA ILE A 291 11.01 4.68 1.90
C ILE A 291 9.84 3.82 2.39
N ASN A 292 10.11 2.70 3.08
CA ASN A 292 9.05 1.82 3.57
C ASN A 292 8.18 2.47 4.66
N ARG A 293 8.76 3.38 5.47
CA ARG A 293 7.99 4.18 6.44
C ARG A 293 6.99 5.10 5.73
N ARG A 294 7.41 5.82 4.69
CA ARG A 294 6.50 6.66 3.89
C ARG A 294 5.42 5.84 3.19
N MET A 295 5.79 4.69 2.65
CA MET A 295 4.84 3.73 2.08
C MET A 295 3.79 3.30 3.11
N SER A 296 4.23 2.89 4.30
CA SER A 296 3.33 2.46 5.39
C SER A 296 2.39 3.58 5.87
N ILE A 297 2.86 4.83 5.88
CA ILE A 297 2.04 6.00 6.21
C ILE A 297 0.98 6.25 5.14
N GLY A 298 1.35 6.19 3.85
CA GLY A 298 0.41 6.34 2.74
C GLY A 298 -0.67 5.26 2.75
N GLU A 299 -0.27 4.01 2.92
CA GLU A 299 -1.19 2.87 3.04
C GLU A 299 -2.14 3.04 4.23
N ALA A 300 -1.64 3.51 5.38
CA ALA A 300 -2.47 3.78 6.55
C ALA A 300 -3.40 4.99 6.38
N LYS A 301 -3.01 5.98 5.59
CA LYS A 301 -3.88 7.11 5.22
C LYS A 301 -5.02 6.63 4.33
N ALA A 302 -4.70 5.88 3.26
CA ALA A 302 -5.68 5.31 2.34
C ALA A 302 -6.67 4.38 3.05
N ARG A 303 -6.17 3.41 3.85
CA ARG A 303 -7.02 2.46 4.60
C ARG A 303 -7.98 3.16 5.55
N ARG A 304 -7.51 4.17 6.28
CA ARG A 304 -8.37 4.92 7.21
C ARG A 304 -9.48 5.65 6.46
N ALA A 305 -9.16 6.28 5.34
CA ALA A 305 -10.14 7.00 4.54
C ALA A 305 -11.16 6.03 3.88
N LYS A 306 -10.70 4.90 3.35
CA LYS A 306 -11.59 3.83 2.83
C LYS A 306 -12.54 3.31 3.91
N LYS A 307 -12.01 3.00 5.10
CA LYS A 307 -12.82 2.55 6.23
C LYS A 307 -13.89 3.57 6.63
N GLU A 308 -13.53 4.85 6.69
CA GLU A 308 -14.46 5.94 6.96
C GLU A 308 -15.56 6.03 5.89
N MET A 309 -15.22 5.83 4.60
CA MET A 309 -16.18 5.79 3.50
C MET A 309 -17.15 4.61 3.61
N VAL A 310 -16.64 3.43 3.95
CA VAL A 310 -17.44 2.21 4.13
C VAL A 310 -18.39 2.39 5.32
N GLU A 311 -17.88 2.83 6.47
CA GLU A 311 -18.66 3.04 7.70
C GLU A 311 -19.83 4.01 7.50
N ALA A 312 -19.62 5.09 6.74
CA ALA A 312 -20.67 6.05 6.43
C ALA A 312 -21.78 5.48 5.53
N ASN A 313 -21.46 4.49 4.69
CA ASN A 313 -22.34 3.90 3.69
C ASN A 313 -22.98 2.56 4.11
N LEU A 314 -22.70 2.05 5.33
CA LEU A 314 -23.29 0.80 5.82
C LEU A 314 -24.83 0.79 5.82
N ARG A 315 -25.47 1.96 5.95
CA ARG A 315 -26.94 2.09 5.90
C ARG A 315 -27.52 1.72 4.53
N LEU A 316 -26.79 2.02 3.45
CA LEU A 316 -27.17 1.64 2.09
C LEU A 316 -27.19 0.11 1.94
N VAL A 317 -26.16 -0.57 2.45
CA VAL A 317 -26.10 -2.03 2.42
C VAL A 317 -27.31 -2.66 3.10
N ILE A 318 -27.69 -2.15 4.27
CA ILE A 318 -28.85 -2.64 5.01
C ILE A 318 -30.15 -2.41 4.23
N SER A 319 -30.32 -1.23 3.61
CA SER A 319 -31.53 -0.91 2.86
C SER A 319 -31.70 -1.83 1.63
N ILE A 320 -30.59 -2.20 0.99
CA ILE A 320 -30.55 -3.18 -0.11
C ILE A 320 -30.81 -4.59 0.42
N ALA A 321 -30.07 -5.05 1.44
CA ALA A 321 -30.16 -6.40 2.00
C ALA A 321 -31.57 -6.75 2.51
N LYS A 322 -32.32 -5.77 3.03
CA LYS A 322 -33.72 -5.96 3.48
C LYS A 322 -34.61 -6.56 2.39
N LYS A 323 -34.38 -6.21 1.11
CA LYS A 323 -35.15 -6.71 -0.05
C LYS A 323 -34.91 -8.20 -0.33
N TYR A 324 -33.85 -8.79 0.22
CA TYR A 324 -33.41 -10.17 -0.04
C TYR A 324 -33.60 -11.12 1.15
N THR A 325 -34.11 -10.63 2.29
CA THR A 325 -34.29 -11.38 3.56
C THR A 325 -35.03 -12.71 3.45
N ASN A 326 -35.96 -12.85 2.50
CA ASN A 326 -36.77 -14.06 2.32
C ASN A 326 -36.25 -15.03 1.25
N ARG A 327 -34.97 -14.90 0.83
CA ARG A 327 -34.39 -15.72 -0.26
C ARG A 327 -33.51 -16.88 0.21
N GLY A 328 -33.55 -17.24 1.50
CA GLY A 328 -32.91 -18.44 2.03
C GLY A 328 -31.55 -18.24 2.70
N LEU A 329 -31.04 -17.01 2.78
CA LEU A 329 -29.87 -16.62 3.58
C LEU A 329 -30.27 -15.86 4.83
N GLN A 330 -29.47 -15.93 5.90
CA GLN A 330 -29.70 -15.13 7.10
C GLN A 330 -29.47 -13.64 6.80
N PHE A 331 -30.22 -12.76 7.46
CA PHE A 331 -30.09 -11.31 7.23
C PHE A 331 -28.68 -10.77 7.50
N LEU A 332 -27.97 -11.32 8.49
CA LEU A 332 -26.57 -10.95 8.76
C LEU A 332 -25.64 -11.35 7.63
N ASP A 333 -25.84 -12.53 7.04
CA ASP A 333 -25.04 -13.00 5.91
C ASP A 333 -25.24 -12.08 4.70
N LEU A 334 -26.49 -11.70 4.40
CA LEU A 334 -26.80 -10.73 3.34
C LEU A 334 -26.13 -9.36 3.57
N ILE A 335 -26.04 -8.92 4.83
CA ILE A 335 -25.35 -7.67 5.18
C ILE A 335 -23.83 -7.84 5.01
N GLN A 336 -23.25 -8.98 5.39
CA GLN A 336 -21.82 -9.21 5.22
C GLN A 336 -21.43 -9.23 3.74
N GLU A 337 -22.17 -9.96 2.90
CA GLU A 337 -21.97 -9.97 1.45
C GLU A 337 -22.11 -8.55 0.86
N GLY A 338 -23.16 -7.81 1.27
CA GLY A 338 -23.34 -6.44 0.82
C GLY A 338 -22.24 -5.48 1.31
N ASN A 339 -21.66 -5.72 2.49
CA ASN A 339 -20.51 -4.95 2.99
C ASN A 339 -19.25 -5.26 2.17
N ILE A 340 -19.05 -6.50 1.73
CA ILE A 340 -17.96 -6.88 0.82
C ILE A 340 -18.13 -6.16 -0.51
N GLY A 341 -19.33 -6.18 -1.09
CA GLY A 341 -19.65 -5.41 -2.29
C GLY A 341 -19.42 -3.91 -2.13
N LEU A 342 -19.78 -3.33 -0.97
CA LEU A 342 -19.50 -1.93 -0.67
C LEU A 342 -17.98 -1.65 -0.58
N MET A 343 -17.20 -2.53 0.05
CA MET A 343 -15.74 -2.38 0.10
C MET A 343 -15.12 -2.42 -1.30
N LYS A 344 -15.57 -3.33 -2.17
CA LYS A 344 -15.17 -3.39 -3.59
C LYS A 344 -15.52 -2.09 -4.33
N ALA A 345 -16.74 -1.59 -4.15
CA ALA A 345 -17.19 -0.32 -4.74
C ALA A 345 -16.34 0.87 -4.27
N VAL A 346 -15.98 0.92 -2.98
CA VAL A 346 -15.07 1.92 -2.41
C VAL A 346 -13.67 1.85 -3.02
N ASP A 347 -13.15 0.65 -3.29
CA ASP A 347 -11.84 0.46 -3.91
C ASP A 347 -11.80 0.92 -5.39
N LYS A 348 -12.94 0.82 -6.11
CA LYS A 348 -13.10 1.21 -7.52
C LYS A 348 -13.71 2.63 -7.71
N PHE A 349 -14.06 3.35 -6.65
CA PHE A 349 -14.77 4.62 -6.74
C PHE A 349 -13.90 5.79 -7.26
N GLU A 350 -14.41 6.50 -8.28
CA GLU A 350 -13.77 7.64 -8.91
C GLU A 350 -14.64 8.89 -8.86
N TYR A 351 -14.37 9.80 -7.91
CA TYR A 351 -15.17 11.03 -7.73
C TYR A 351 -15.13 11.98 -8.95
N ARG A 352 -14.11 11.87 -9.81
CA ARG A 352 -13.92 12.71 -11.01
C ARG A 352 -14.99 12.48 -12.07
N ARG A 353 -15.60 11.30 -12.11
CA ARG A 353 -16.71 10.98 -13.02
C ARG A 353 -18.00 11.71 -12.65
N GLY A 354 -18.08 12.29 -11.45
CA GLY A 354 -19.21 13.10 -11.01
C GLY A 354 -20.48 12.32 -10.66
N TYR A 355 -20.44 10.99 -10.76
CA TYR A 355 -21.51 10.09 -10.31
C TYR A 355 -21.54 9.99 -8.77
N LYS A 356 -22.74 9.76 -8.25
CA LYS A 356 -22.98 9.49 -6.82
C LYS A 356 -23.23 8.01 -6.65
#